data_AF-A0AAE7R8L5-F1
#
_entry.id   AF-A0AAE7R8L5-F1
#
_cell.length_a   1.000
_cell.length_b   1.000
_cell.length_c   1.000
_cell.angle_alpha   90.00
_cell.angle_beta   90.00
_cell.angle_gamma   90.00
#
_symmetry.space_group_name_H-M   'P 1'
#
loop_
_entity.id
_entity.type
_entity.pdbx_description
1 polymer ?
#
loop_
_entity_poly.entity_id
_entity_poly.type
_entity_poly.pdbx_seq_one_letter_code
_entity_poly.pdbx_strand_id
1 'polypeptide(L)'
;MGHFKLVYQSYPLDLKVHEPRITLRGTSGSWPGQKLEEDYVGLNLEVKSPKFFFDPNNDPEDDVSQWLNPGLDTQWLKIPLKRFENRDYRSLQEIRADFQGEGTRNALTGEDWWEAPGLISTYSDEFFARAEISMRHHGGGTFLVQLSGTTQFNTAFDIAFSAPLTVKLVGYRNSSTTDDLLGWFDRFLRKDDFTFTRLQRGEDLYLDGAVK
;
A
#
# COMPACT_ATOMS: atom_id res chain seq x y z
N MET A 1 14.75 -5.98 8.79
CA MET A 1 15.39 -5.36 7.61
C MET A 1 14.98 -6.15 6.39
N GLY A 2 14.62 -5.47 5.31
CA GLY A 2 14.15 -6.07 4.06
C GLY A 2 15.06 -5.71 2.88
N HIS A 3 14.70 -6.14 1.68
CA HIS A 3 15.42 -5.85 0.43
C HIS A 3 14.56 -5.03 -0.52
N PHE A 4 15.17 -4.15 -1.31
CA PHE A 4 14.51 -3.43 -2.39
C PHE A 4 15.38 -3.57 -3.63
N LYS A 5 14.97 -4.47 -4.53
CA LYS A 5 15.70 -4.72 -5.77
C LYS A 5 14.86 -4.36 -6.97
N LEU A 6 15.49 -3.71 -7.94
CA LEU A 6 14.87 -3.40 -9.23
C LEU A 6 15.90 -3.47 -10.37
N VAL A 7 15.43 -3.76 -11.57
CA VAL A 7 16.26 -3.78 -12.79
C VAL A 7 15.90 -2.58 -13.65
N TYR A 8 16.63 -1.49 -13.50
CA TYR A 8 16.41 -0.25 -14.26
C TYR A 8 17.27 -0.25 -15.51
N GLN A 9 16.66 -0.20 -16.70
CA GLN A 9 17.38 -0.22 -17.98
C GLN A 9 18.46 -1.31 -18.07
N SER A 10 18.14 -2.53 -17.60
CA SER A 10 19.06 -3.68 -17.51
C SER A 10 20.11 -3.62 -16.38
N TYR A 11 20.19 -2.54 -15.61
CA TYR A 11 21.07 -2.45 -14.45
C TYR A 11 20.38 -2.95 -13.18
N PRO A 12 20.91 -4.00 -12.51
CA PRO A 12 20.38 -4.45 -11.23
C PRO A 12 20.78 -3.46 -10.13
N LEU A 13 19.79 -2.91 -9.44
CA LEU A 13 19.95 -1.97 -8.34
C LEU A 13 19.48 -2.62 -7.04
N ASP A 14 20.40 -2.73 -6.07
CA ASP A 14 20.09 -3.14 -4.70
C ASP A 14 20.04 -1.89 -3.81
N LEU A 15 18.85 -1.56 -3.33
CA LEU A 15 18.53 -0.29 -2.72
C LEU A 15 18.18 -0.47 -1.24
N LYS A 16 18.56 0.53 -0.45
CA LYS A 16 18.14 0.59 0.95
C LYS A 16 16.65 0.89 1.03
N VAL A 17 15.94 0.07 1.80
CA VAL A 17 14.56 0.34 2.24
C VAL A 17 14.56 1.51 3.22
N HIS A 18 13.74 2.52 2.94
CA HIS A 18 13.52 3.69 3.77
C HIS A 18 12.02 3.93 3.98
N GLU A 19 11.66 4.23 5.22
CA GLU A 19 10.27 4.51 5.65
C GLU A 19 9.23 3.50 5.12
N PRO A 20 9.38 2.18 5.36
CA PRO A 20 8.35 1.23 4.98
C PRO A 20 7.05 1.50 5.75
N ARG A 21 5.91 1.49 5.06
CA ARG A 21 4.58 1.72 5.65
C ARG A 21 3.59 0.68 5.15
N ILE A 22 2.76 0.21 6.08
CA ILE A 22 1.63 -0.67 5.82
C ILE A 22 0.42 0.00 6.47
N THR A 23 -0.45 0.61 5.66
CA THR A 23 -1.56 1.41 6.16
C THR A 23 -2.88 0.90 5.62
N LEU A 24 -3.82 0.55 6.50
CA LEU A 24 -5.23 0.42 6.11
C LEU A 24 -5.86 1.81 6.00
N ARG A 25 -6.47 2.11 4.86
CA ARG A 25 -7.15 3.37 4.61
C ARG A 25 -8.65 3.14 4.50
N GLY A 26 -9.38 3.79 5.42
CA GLY A 26 -10.83 3.89 5.38
C GLY A 26 -11.22 5.34 5.19
N THR A 27 -12.07 5.61 4.21
CA THR A 27 -12.69 6.93 4.05
C THR A 27 -14.18 6.79 4.36
N SER A 28 -14.73 7.59 5.27
CA SER A 28 -16.17 7.65 5.45
C SER A 28 -16.79 8.33 4.23
N GLY A 29 -17.13 7.50 3.25
CA GLY A 29 -18.08 7.88 2.23
C GLY A 29 -17.48 8.83 1.21
N SER A 30 -17.38 8.30 0.00
CA SER A 30 -18.16 8.85 -1.09
C SER A 30 -17.96 10.33 -1.43
N TRP A 31 -17.38 10.52 -2.61
CA TRP A 31 -17.83 11.58 -3.51
C TRP A 31 -19.37 11.68 -3.50
N PRO A 32 -19.96 12.87 -3.64
CA PRO A 32 -21.41 13.05 -3.52
C PRO A 32 -22.19 11.99 -4.33
N GLY A 33 -22.85 11.04 -3.65
CA GLY A 33 -23.71 10.01 -4.27
C GLY A 33 -23.46 8.54 -3.88
N GLN A 34 -22.34 8.17 -3.27
CA GLN A 34 -22.10 6.78 -2.82
C GLN A 34 -22.58 6.57 -1.37
N LYS A 35 -23.23 5.43 -1.08
CA LYS A 35 -23.52 5.01 0.29
C LYS A 35 -22.26 4.42 0.94
N LEU A 36 -22.13 4.60 2.25
CA LEU A 36 -21.05 4.12 3.13
C LEU A 36 -20.93 2.59 3.26
N GLU A 37 -21.57 1.82 2.37
CA GLU A 37 -21.57 0.35 2.34
C GLU A 37 -20.41 -0.19 1.46
N GLU A 38 -19.24 0.45 1.44
CA GLU A 38 -18.10 -0.14 0.75
C GLU A 38 -17.57 -1.32 1.57
N ASP A 39 -17.77 -2.53 1.05
CA ASP A 39 -17.36 -3.82 1.64
C ASP A 39 -15.84 -4.02 1.67
N TYR A 40 -15.04 -2.95 1.59
CA TYR A 40 -13.58 -3.02 1.58
C TYR A 40 -12.92 -1.82 2.25
N VAL A 41 -11.63 -1.98 2.56
CA VAL A 41 -10.69 -0.89 2.90
C VAL A 41 -9.50 -0.95 1.95
N GLY A 42 -8.88 0.19 1.69
CA GLY A 42 -7.62 0.24 0.96
C GLY A 42 -6.47 -0.27 1.84
N LEU A 43 -5.53 -0.99 1.26
CA LEU A 43 -4.26 -1.35 1.88
C LEU A 43 -3.12 -0.69 1.09
N ASN A 44 -2.47 0.27 1.71
CA ASN A 44 -1.32 0.95 1.13
C ASN A 44 -0.03 0.31 1.65
N LEU A 45 0.73 -0.25 0.73
CA LEU A 45 2.09 -0.73 0.91
C LEU A 45 3.01 0.30 0.27
N GLU A 46 3.78 1.01 1.09
CA GLU A 46 4.66 2.09 0.62
C GLU A 46 6.08 1.85 1.11
N VAL A 47 7.06 1.99 0.23
CA VAL A 47 8.48 2.03 0.59
C VAL A 47 9.23 2.94 -0.38
N LYS A 48 10.25 3.63 0.11
CA LYS A 48 11.14 4.44 -0.72
C LYS A 48 12.57 3.99 -0.54
N SER A 49 13.41 4.36 -1.48
CA SER A 49 14.86 4.34 -1.33
C SER A 49 15.37 5.78 -1.19
N PRO A 50 16.55 6.00 -0.58
CA PRO A 50 17.16 7.32 -0.61
C PRO A 50 17.43 7.77 -2.05
N LYS A 51 17.20 9.06 -2.33
CA LYS A 51 17.55 9.66 -3.61
C LYS A 51 19.06 9.52 -3.87
N PHE A 52 19.44 9.10 -5.07
CA PHE A 52 20.84 8.97 -5.48
C PHE A 52 21.04 9.37 -6.94
N PHE A 53 22.28 9.73 -7.30
CA PHE A 53 22.67 9.98 -8.68
C PHE A 53 23.10 8.65 -9.31
N PHE A 54 22.53 8.33 -10.47
CA PHE A 54 22.82 7.13 -11.22
C PHE A 54 23.42 7.52 -12.57
N ASP A 55 24.65 7.09 -12.81
CA ASP A 55 25.35 7.22 -14.07
C ASP A 55 26.16 5.93 -14.25
N PRO A 56 25.65 4.94 -15.00
CA PRO A 56 26.29 3.64 -15.11
C PRO A 56 27.52 3.64 -16.03
N ASN A 57 27.60 4.61 -16.96
CA ASN A 57 28.65 4.68 -17.97
C ASN A 57 29.69 5.76 -17.65
N ASN A 58 29.43 6.60 -16.65
CA ASN A 58 30.22 7.76 -16.28
C ASN A 58 30.46 8.71 -17.47
N ASP A 59 29.44 8.82 -18.33
CA ASP A 59 29.48 9.58 -19.59
C ASP A 59 28.55 10.81 -19.47
N PRO A 60 29.11 12.03 -19.56
CA PRO A 60 28.34 13.27 -19.42
C PRO A 60 27.33 13.54 -20.54
N GLU A 61 27.38 12.80 -21.66
CA GLU A 61 26.41 12.93 -22.77
C GLU A 61 25.37 11.79 -22.82
N ASP A 62 25.40 10.85 -21.86
CA ASP A 62 24.53 9.68 -21.91
C ASP A 62 23.15 9.93 -21.26
N ASP A 63 22.10 9.46 -21.93
CA ASP A 63 20.69 9.65 -21.53
C ASP A 63 20.32 8.89 -20.23
N VAL A 64 21.24 8.11 -19.69
CA VAL A 64 21.04 7.28 -18.49
C VAL A 64 21.37 8.02 -17.20
N SER A 65 22.17 9.10 -17.28
CA SER A 65 22.69 9.85 -16.14
C SER A 65 21.65 10.76 -15.50
N GLN A 66 21.18 10.43 -14.30
CA GLN A 66 20.09 11.19 -13.65
C GLN A 66 19.95 10.93 -12.15
N TRP A 67 19.14 11.76 -11.51
CA TRP A 67 18.71 11.54 -10.13
C TRP A 67 17.53 10.57 -10.07
N LEU A 68 17.70 9.47 -9.35
CA LEU A 68 16.65 8.48 -9.12
C LEU A 68 16.14 8.57 -7.68
N ASN A 69 14.85 8.32 -7.48
CA ASN A 69 14.26 8.13 -6.15
C ASN A 69 13.28 6.95 -6.15
N PRO A 70 13.79 5.70 -6.27
CA PRO A 70 12.93 4.55 -6.39
C PRO A 70 11.97 4.35 -5.21
N GLY A 71 10.75 3.91 -5.49
CA GLY A 71 9.71 3.69 -4.52
C GLY A 71 8.63 2.73 -5.00
N LEU A 72 7.82 2.25 -4.08
CA LEU A 72 6.67 1.36 -4.29
C LEU A 72 5.44 2.01 -3.66
N ASP A 73 4.29 1.91 -4.32
CA ASP A 73 2.99 2.32 -3.79
C ASP A 73 1.86 1.45 -4.35
N THR A 74 1.12 0.72 -3.49
CA THR A 74 -0.03 -0.12 -3.88
C THR A 74 -1.36 0.60 -3.79
N GLN A 75 -1.42 1.85 -4.25
CA GLN A 75 -2.48 2.86 -4.12
C GLN A 75 -3.95 2.37 -4.01
N TRP A 76 -4.28 1.21 -4.59
CA TRP A 76 -5.64 0.70 -4.75
C TRP A 76 -5.84 -0.77 -4.33
N LEU A 77 -4.98 -1.33 -3.48
CA LEU A 77 -5.17 -2.72 -3.03
C LEU A 77 -6.39 -2.83 -2.09
N LYS A 78 -7.55 -3.18 -2.64
CA LYS A 78 -8.81 -3.31 -1.91
C LYS A 78 -8.87 -4.61 -1.12
N ILE A 79 -9.03 -4.50 0.20
CA ILE A 79 -9.19 -5.63 1.12
C ILE A 79 -10.65 -5.69 1.58
N PRO A 80 -11.42 -6.72 1.17
CA PRO A 80 -12.80 -6.84 1.61
C PRO A 80 -12.92 -7.01 3.14
N LEU A 81 -13.91 -6.36 3.76
CA LEU A 81 -14.10 -6.37 5.22
C LEU A 81 -14.30 -7.79 5.77
N LYS A 82 -14.88 -8.70 4.98
CA LYS A 82 -15.03 -10.12 5.33
C LYS A 82 -13.70 -10.87 5.53
N ARG A 83 -12.57 -10.30 5.08
CA ARG A 83 -11.21 -10.86 5.30
C ARG A 83 -10.71 -10.60 6.72
N PHE A 84 -11.36 -9.74 7.49
CA PHE A 84 -11.03 -9.48 8.90
C PHE A 84 -11.75 -10.46 9.82
N GLU A 85 -11.29 -11.71 9.82
CA GLU A 85 -11.89 -12.78 10.61
C GLU A 85 -11.83 -12.47 12.11
N ASN A 86 -12.94 -12.72 12.81
CA ASN A 86 -13.07 -12.49 14.26
C ASN A 86 -12.74 -11.06 14.72
N ARG A 87 -12.77 -10.10 13.79
CA ARG A 87 -12.36 -8.70 13.99
C ARG A 87 -10.89 -8.54 14.40
N ASP A 88 -10.04 -9.44 13.91
CA ASP A 88 -8.62 -9.52 14.24
C ASP A 88 -7.76 -9.05 13.06
N TYR A 89 -6.91 -8.04 13.28
CA TYR A 89 -6.03 -7.52 12.24
C TYR A 89 -5.01 -8.55 11.76
N ARG A 90 -4.73 -9.58 12.56
CA ARG A 90 -3.77 -10.65 12.20
C ARG A 90 -4.26 -11.49 11.02
N SER A 91 -5.55 -11.50 10.71
CA SER A 91 -6.08 -12.20 9.52
C SER A 91 -5.53 -11.64 8.19
N LEU A 92 -4.98 -10.41 8.19
CA LEU A 92 -4.27 -9.84 7.03
C LEU A 92 -3.07 -10.68 6.58
N GLN A 93 -2.55 -11.58 7.42
CA GLN A 93 -1.49 -12.51 7.04
C GLN A 93 -1.90 -13.49 5.93
N GLU A 94 -3.19 -13.56 5.61
CA GLU A 94 -3.72 -14.40 4.53
C GLU A 94 -3.83 -13.64 3.21
N ILE A 95 -3.43 -12.37 3.17
CA ILE A 95 -3.42 -11.60 1.93
C ILE A 95 -2.41 -12.22 0.97
N ARG A 96 -2.96 -12.69 -0.14
CA ARG A 96 -2.25 -13.01 -1.37
C ARG A 96 -2.99 -12.36 -2.52
N ALA A 97 -2.33 -11.42 -3.19
CA ALA A 97 -2.80 -10.84 -4.42
C ALA A 97 -1.90 -11.28 -5.56
N ASP A 98 -2.52 -11.80 -6.61
CA ASP A 98 -1.84 -12.13 -7.86
C ASP A 98 -2.48 -11.27 -8.96
N PHE A 99 -1.64 -10.55 -9.70
CA PHE A 99 -2.03 -9.69 -10.79
C PHE A 99 -1.20 -10.07 -12.01
N GLN A 100 -1.87 -10.52 -13.07
CA GLN A 100 -1.24 -10.95 -14.32
C GLN A 100 -1.65 -10.04 -15.51
N GLY A 101 -2.16 -8.85 -15.20
CA GLY A 101 -2.75 -7.91 -16.15
C GLY A 101 -4.23 -7.67 -15.90
N GLU A 102 -4.79 -6.64 -16.56
CA GLU A 102 -6.22 -6.36 -16.56
C GLU A 102 -7.03 -7.60 -16.98
N GLY A 103 -8.16 -7.84 -16.33
CA GLY A 103 -8.98 -9.04 -16.52
C GLY A 103 -8.51 -10.27 -15.72
N THR A 104 -7.37 -10.21 -15.02
CA THR A 104 -6.96 -11.28 -14.11
C THR A 104 -7.93 -11.39 -12.95
N ARG A 105 -8.32 -12.61 -12.57
CA ARG A 105 -9.19 -12.83 -11.42
C ARG A 105 -8.54 -12.37 -10.12
N ASN A 106 -9.14 -11.40 -9.44
CA ASN A 106 -8.73 -10.94 -8.12
C ASN A 106 -9.23 -11.91 -7.04
N ALA A 107 -8.31 -12.68 -6.45
CA ALA A 107 -8.63 -13.62 -5.39
C ALA A 107 -9.16 -12.96 -4.10
N LEU A 108 -8.84 -11.68 -3.86
CA LEU A 108 -9.28 -10.95 -2.66
C LEU A 108 -10.77 -10.65 -2.74
N THR A 109 -11.20 -9.99 -3.82
CA THR A 109 -12.59 -9.52 -4.02
C THR A 109 -13.48 -10.56 -4.68
N GLY A 110 -12.93 -11.43 -5.53
CA GLY A 110 -13.70 -12.30 -6.42
C GLY A 110 -14.25 -11.56 -7.64
N GLU A 111 -13.64 -10.43 -8.01
CA GLU A 111 -13.89 -9.71 -9.27
C GLU A 111 -12.66 -9.82 -10.15
N ASP A 112 -12.70 -9.28 -11.37
CA ASP A 112 -11.51 -9.21 -12.21
C ASP A 112 -10.82 -7.86 -11.98
N TRP A 113 -9.48 -7.86 -12.00
CA TRP A 113 -8.70 -6.64 -11.87
C TRP A 113 -8.97 -5.72 -13.07
N TRP A 114 -9.56 -4.56 -12.80
CA TRP A 114 -9.77 -3.51 -13.81
C TRP A 114 -8.54 -2.61 -13.98
N GLU A 115 -7.73 -2.48 -12.93
CA GLU A 115 -6.54 -1.63 -12.91
C GLU A 115 -5.39 -2.32 -12.16
N ALA A 116 -4.17 -1.87 -12.41
CA ALA A 116 -2.99 -2.36 -11.69
C ALA A 116 -3.11 -2.03 -10.19
N PRO A 117 -2.80 -2.97 -9.28
CA PRO A 117 -2.95 -2.76 -7.85
C PRO A 117 -1.85 -1.88 -7.22
N GLY A 118 -0.95 -1.34 -8.04
CA GLY A 118 0.15 -0.49 -7.59
C GLY A 118 1.12 -0.10 -8.70
N LEU A 119 2.15 0.63 -8.29
CA LEU A 119 3.21 1.13 -9.15
C LEU A 119 4.57 1.10 -8.45
N ILE A 120 5.63 1.10 -9.25
CA ILE A 120 6.99 1.44 -8.84
C ILE A 120 7.28 2.84 -9.39
N SER A 121 7.71 3.76 -8.55
CA SER A 121 8.31 5.02 -9.02
C SER A 121 9.80 4.78 -9.18
N THR A 122 10.41 5.02 -10.35
CA THR A 122 11.89 5.04 -10.51
C THR A 122 12.33 6.45 -10.93
N TYR A 123 12.21 6.73 -12.21
CA TYR A 123 12.26 8.05 -12.84
C TYR A 123 10.86 8.63 -13.03
N SER A 124 9.91 7.77 -13.38
CA SER A 124 8.48 8.06 -13.47
C SER A 124 7.69 6.98 -12.73
N ASP A 125 6.37 7.17 -12.63
CA ASP A 125 5.47 6.17 -12.08
C ASP A 125 5.21 5.07 -13.11
N GLU A 126 5.59 3.84 -12.77
CA GLU A 126 5.45 2.65 -13.61
C GLU A 126 4.46 1.68 -12.97
N PHE A 127 3.26 1.56 -13.54
CA PHE A 127 2.25 0.61 -13.07
C PHE A 127 2.75 -0.83 -13.18
N PHE A 128 2.29 -1.70 -12.27
CA PHE A 128 2.53 -3.12 -12.40
C PHE A 128 1.90 -3.65 -13.69
N ALA A 129 2.67 -4.38 -14.48
CA ALA A 129 2.15 -5.26 -15.52
C ALA A 129 1.84 -6.65 -14.93
N ARG A 130 2.68 -7.11 -14.00
CA ARG A 130 2.49 -8.31 -13.20
C ARG A 130 2.97 -8.07 -11.78
N ALA A 131 2.28 -8.61 -10.79
CA ALA A 131 2.69 -8.53 -9.41
C ALA A 131 2.13 -9.70 -8.60
N GLU A 132 3.00 -10.34 -7.82
CA GLU A 132 2.60 -11.19 -6.70
C GLU A 132 2.88 -10.43 -5.41
N ILE A 133 1.87 -10.35 -4.54
CA ILE A 133 1.94 -9.66 -3.24
C ILE A 133 1.53 -10.67 -2.18
N SER A 134 2.34 -10.78 -1.13
CA SER A 134 2.00 -11.57 0.04
C SER A 134 2.38 -10.86 1.34
N MET A 135 1.61 -11.12 2.39
CA MET A 135 1.85 -10.57 3.72
C MET A 135 1.86 -11.67 4.77
N ARG A 136 2.63 -11.48 5.85
CA ARG A 136 2.64 -12.38 7.01
C ARG A 136 2.74 -11.58 8.28
N HIS A 137 1.99 -11.97 9.31
CA HIS A 137 2.12 -11.36 10.62
C HIS A 137 3.48 -11.72 11.25
N HIS A 138 4.16 -10.73 11.83
CA HIS A 138 5.50 -10.84 12.40
C HIS A 138 5.55 -10.33 13.85
N GLY A 139 4.45 -10.49 14.60
CA GLY A 139 4.38 -10.11 16.02
C GLY A 139 4.26 -8.60 16.26
N GLY A 140 3.72 -8.22 17.43
CA GLY A 140 3.66 -6.82 17.87
C GLY A 140 3.04 -5.85 16.84
N GLY A 141 1.97 -6.27 16.16
CA GLY A 141 1.32 -5.48 15.11
C GLY A 141 2.10 -5.31 13.81
N THR A 142 3.28 -5.94 13.69
CA THR A 142 4.16 -5.84 12.52
C THR A 142 3.80 -6.89 11.48
N PHE A 143 3.92 -6.51 10.20
CA PHE A 143 3.77 -7.41 9.07
C PHE A 143 5.04 -7.42 8.22
N LEU A 144 5.37 -8.59 7.70
CA LEU A 144 6.32 -8.78 6.61
C LEU A 144 5.55 -8.80 5.30
N VAL A 145 6.05 -8.06 4.32
CA VAL A 145 5.52 -7.95 2.96
C VAL A 145 6.56 -8.49 2.01
N GLN A 146 6.14 -9.28 1.03
CA GLN A 146 6.94 -9.70 -0.11
C GLN A 146 6.15 -9.37 -1.38
N LEU A 147 6.81 -8.66 -2.30
CA LEU A 147 6.22 -8.18 -3.55
C LEU A 147 7.22 -8.35 -4.69
N SER A 148 6.81 -9.00 -5.77
CA SER A 148 7.68 -9.25 -6.93
C SER A 148 6.90 -9.24 -8.23
N GLY A 149 7.53 -8.83 -9.33
CA GLY A 149 6.85 -8.72 -10.60
C GLY A 149 7.58 -7.87 -11.63
N THR A 150 6.81 -7.33 -12.56
CA THR A 150 7.31 -6.46 -13.64
C THR A 150 6.37 -5.28 -13.85
N THR A 151 6.92 -4.14 -14.23
CA THR A 151 6.13 -2.95 -14.61
C THR A 151 5.71 -2.98 -16.08
N GLN A 152 4.86 -2.04 -16.49
CA GLN A 152 4.48 -1.83 -17.90
C GLN A 152 5.65 -1.51 -18.85
N PHE A 153 6.80 -1.09 -18.31
CA PHE A 153 8.04 -0.86 -19.07
C PHE A 153 9.05 -2.01 -18.91
N ASN A 154 8.60 -3.17 -18.41
CA ASN A 154 9.40 -4.36 -18.21
C ASN A 154 10.52 -4.21 -17.16
N THR A 155 10.40 -3.22 -16.26
CA THR A 155 11.25 -3.11 -15.06
C THR A 155 10.91 -4.24 -14.11
N ALA A 156 11.84 -5.18 -13.91
CA ALA A 156 11.65 -6.25 -12.92
C ALA A 156 11.89 -5.72 -11.50
N PHE A 157 11.11 -6.18 -10.54
CA PHE A 157 11.26 -5.82 -9.13
C PHE A 157 11.09 -7.03 -8.20
N ASP A 158 11.83 -7.01 -7.10
CA ASP A 158 11.72 -7.94 -5.97
C ASP A 158 11.96 -7.14 -4.68
N ILE A 159 10.92 -7.01 -3.89
CA ILE A 159 10.87 -6.11 -2.74
C ILE A 159 10.33 -6.88 -1.54
N ALA A 160 11.06 -6.86 -0.43
CA ALA A 160 10.55 -7.28 0.86
C ALA A 160 10.80 -6.21 1.91
N PHE A 161 9.85 -6.01 2.80
CA PHE A 161 10.01 -5.11 3.93
C PHE A 161 9.11 -5.52 5.09
N SER A 162 9.39 -4.94 6.26
CA SER A 162 8.57 -5.12 7.45
C SER A 162 8.19 -3.77 8.01
N ALA A 163 6.95 -3.60 8.43
CA ALA A 163 6.48 -2.38 9.09
C ALA A 163 5.31 -2.68 10.04
N PRO A 164 5.10 -1.85 11.07
CA PRO A 164 3.90 -1.91 11.88
C PRO A 164 2.67 -1.60 11.02
N LEU A 165 1.56 -2.28 11.29
CA LEU A 165 0.27 -1.93 10.72
C LEU A 165 -0.20 -0.61 11.33
N THR A 166 -0.56 0.33 10.46
CA THR A 166 -1.25 1.56 10.82
C THR A 166 -2.61 1.62 10.15
N VAL A 167 -3.46 2.49 10.68
CA VAL A 167 -4.80 2.75 10.16
C VAL A 167 -4.91 4.26 9.92
N LYS A 168 -5.54 4.64 8.81
CA LYS A 168 -5.91 6.02 8.55
C LYS A 168 -7.38 6.08 8.21
N LEU A 169 -8.16 6.70 9.09
CA LEU A 169 -9.58 6.97 8.87
C LEU A 169 -9.76 8.44 8.54
N VAL A 170 -10.55 8.74 7.51
CA VAL A 170 -10.77 10.14 7.08
C VAL A 170 -12.26 10.41 6.92
N GLY A 171 -12.72 11.49 7.53
CA GLY A 171 -14.03 12.10 7.30
C GLY A 171 -13.87 13.45 6.62
N TYR A 172 -14.32 13.57 5.38
CA TYR A 172 -14.17 14.79 4.58
C TYR A 172 -15.35 15.75 4.78
N ARG A 173 -15.09 17.06 4.80
CA ARG A 173 -16.13 18.10 4.77
C ARG A 173 -17.22 17.92 5.85
N ASN A 174 -16.79 17.59 7.07
CA ASN A 174 -17.66 17.32 8.22
C ASN A 174 -18.69 16.19 7.99
N SER A 175 -18.41 15.24 7.08
CA SER A 175 -19.32 14.12 6.78
C SER A 175 -19.42 13.09 7.90
N SER A 176 -18.49 13.09 8.86
CA SER A 176 -18.44 12.11 9.94
C SER A 176 -17.73 12.68 11.16
N THR A 177 -18.18 12.24 12.33
CA THR A 177 -17.52 12.50 13.61
C THR A 177 -16.48 11.41 13.92
N THR A 178 -15.67 11.62 14.97
CA THR A 178 -14.74 10.60 15.47
C THR A 178 -15.47 9.31 15.84
N ASP A 179 -16.64 9.42 16.48
CA ASP A 179 -17.40 8.26 16.93
C ASP A 179 -18.01 7.50 15.75
N ASP A 180 -18.43 8.19 14.68
CA ASP A 180 -18.90 7.56 13.45
C ASP A 180 -17.79 6.74 12.79
N LEU A 181 -16.59 7.33 12.66
CA LEU A 181 -15.43 6.67 12.05
C LEU A 181 -14.98 5.45 12.87
N LEU A 182 -14.85 5.61 14.19
CA LEU A 182 -14.44 4.52 15.07
C LEU A 182 -15.53 3.46 15.18
N GLY A 183 -16.81 3.84 15.18
CA GLY A 183 -17.94 2.91 15.20
C GLY A 183 -18.00 2.06 13.92
N TRP A 184 -17.75 2.67 12.76
CA TRP A 184 -17.62 1.94 11.49
C TRP A 184 -16.41 1.00 11.50
N PHE A 185 -15.23 1.49 11.90
CA PHE A 185 -14.01 0.68 11.99
C PHE A 185 -14.20 -0.52 12.92
N ASP A 186 -14.87 -0.29 14.06
CA ASP A 186 -15.09 -1.30 15.07
C ASP A 186 -15.89 -2.51 14.56
N ARG A 187 -16.68 -2.35 13.48
CA ARG A 187 -17.46 -3.45 12.88
C ARG A 187 -16.60 -4.59 12.34
N PHE A 188 -15.39 -4.30 11.86
CA PHE A 188 -14.53 -5.28 11.19
C PHE A 188 -13.15 -5.42 11.83
N LEU A 189 -12.69 -4.45 12.62
CA LEU A 189 -11.48 -4.55 13.43
C LEU A 189 -11.76 -3.97 14.81
N ARG A 190 -11.30 -4.62 15.89
CA ARG A 190 -11.52 -4.08 17.23
C ARG A 190 -10.76 -2.77 17.39
N LYS A 191 -11.48 -1.66 17.59
CA LYS A 191 -10.85 -0.34 17.81
C LYS A 191 -9.93 -0.32 19.02
N ASP A 192 -10.23 -1.16 20.02
CA ASP A 192 -9.46 -1.24 21.26
C ASP A 192 -8.08 -1.87 21.09
N ASP A 193 -7.81 -2.53 19.96
CA ASP A 193 -6.47 -3.03 19.61
C ASP A 193 -5.55 -1.91 19.08
N PHE A 194 -6.09 -0.70 18.89
CA PHE A 194 -5.39 0.44 18.29
C PHE A 194 -5.41 1.66 19.21
N THR A 195 -4.37 2.47 19.12
CA THR A 195 -4.32 3.82 19.68
C THR A 195 -4.50 4.82 18.55
N PHE A 196 -5.56 5.62 18.62
CA PHE A 196 -5.88 6.63 17.61
C PHE A 196 -5.48 8.03 18.04
N THR A 197 -4.84 8.76 17.13
CA THR A 197 -4.57 10.20 17.25
C THR A 197 -5.48 10.96 16.30
N ARG A 198 -6.17 11.97 16.82
CA ARG A 198 -7.06 12.83 16.05
C ARG A 198 -6.32 14.06 15.51
N LEU A 199 -6.56 14.38 14.25
CA LEU A 199 -6.15 15.62 13.61
C LEU A 199 -7.33 16.23 12.82
N GLN A 200 -7.62 17.50 13.06
CA GLN A 200 -8.61 18.27 12.29
C GLN A 200 -7.88 19.25 11.38
N ARG A 201 -8.22 19.31 10.08
CA ARG A 201 -7.72 20.31 9.13
C ARG A 201 -8.89 20.95 8.40
N GLY A 202 -9.27 22.15 8.83
CA GLY A 202 -10.50 22.78 8.35
C GLY A 202 -11.70 21.87 8.65
N GLU A 203 -12.46 21.51 7.62
CA GLU A 203 -13.63 20.62 7.72
C GLU A 203 -13.29 19.13 7.65
N ASP A 204 -12.02 18.77 7.43
CA ASP A 204 -11.60 17.38 7.32
C ASP A 204 -11.08 16.84 8.65
N LEU A 205 -11.59 15.67 9.03
CA LEU A 205 -11.20 14.89 10.19
C LEU A 205 -10.30 13.72 9.77
N TYR A 206 -9.17 13.57 10.45
CA TYR A 206 -8.23 12.46 10.26
C TYR A 206 -8.03 11.75 11.61
N LEU A 207 -8.13 10.42 11.59
CA LEU A 207 -7.74 9.55 12.70
C LEU A 207 -6.62 8.63 12.25
N ASP A 208 -5.44 8.81 12.82
CA ASP A 208 -4.28 7.94 12.57
C ASP A 208 -4.17 6.94 13.72
N GLY A 209 -4.35 5.66 13.41
CA GLY A 209 -4.30 4.54 14.34
C GLY A 209 -2.98 3.76 14.23
N ALA A 210 -2.45 3.33 15.37
CA ALA A 210 -1.36 2.36 15.45
C ALA A 210 -1.76 1.20 16.36
N VAL A 211 -1.35 -0.02 16.02
CA VAL A 211 -1.57 -1.20 16.87
C VAL A 211 -0.89 -1.00 18.24
N LYS A 212 -1.56 -1.43 19.32
CA LYS A 212 -1.04 -1.38 20.70
C LYS A 212 0.03 -2.42 20.99
#